data_AF-A0A2G1BPD0-F1
#
_entry.id   AF-A0A2G1BPD0-F1
#
_cell.length_a   1.000
_cell.length_b   1.000
_cell.length_c   1.000
_cell.angle_alpha   90.00
_cell.angle_beta   90.00
_cell.angle_gamma   90.00
#
_symmetry.space_group_name_H-M   'P 1'
#
loop_
_entity.id
_entity.type
_entity.pdbx_description
1 polymer ?
#
loop_
_entity_poly.entity_id
_entity_poly.type
_entity_poly.pdbx_seq_one_letter_code
_entity_poly.pdbx_strand_id
1 'polypeptide(L)'
;MGAGTADTTAPTVPTNLAASSVTQTSLTLNWSASTDNVGVTGYDVYQGTTNIGSVTGTTTNVTGLTAATTYTFSVRAKDAAG
;
A
#
# COMPACT_ATOMS: atom_id res chain seq x y z
N MET A 1 -28.63 3.01 21.40
CA MET A 1 -28.46 3.15 19.94
C MET A 1 -27.43 4.23 19.70
N GLY A 2 -26.14 3.90 19.67
CA GLY A 2 -25.07 4.87 19.39
C GLY A 2 -24.77 4.84 17.90
N ALA A 3 -25.02 5.94 17.20
CA ALA A 3 -24.67 6.09 15.79
C ALA A 3 -23.16 5.88 15.63
N GLY A 4 -22.78 4.76 14.99
CA GLY A 4 -21.41 4.58 14.53
C GLY A 4 -21.12 5.70 13.53
N THR A 5 -20.30 6.65 13.94
CA THR A 5 -19.73 7.63 13.02
C THR A 5 -18.94 6.83 12.00
N ALA A 6 -19.54 6.59 10.82
CA ALA A 6 -18.80 6.10 9.68
C ALA A 6 -17.64 7.10 9.50
N ASP A 7 -16.41 6.62 9.62
CA ASP A 7 -15.29 7.49 9.30
C ASP A 7 -15.43 7.87 7.84
N THR A 8 -15.41 9.17 7.58
CA THR A 8 -15.51 9.74 6.24
C THR A 8 -14.22 10.44 5.85
N THR A 9 -13.23 10.43 6.74
CA THR A 9 -11.92 10.99 6.44
C THR A 9 -11.16 9.95 5.65
N ALA A 10 -10.81 10.30 4.41
CA ALA A 10 -9.93 9.45 3.64
C ALA A 10 -8.53 9.48 4.27
N PRO A 11 -7.86 8.32 4.42
CA PRO A 11 -6.53 8.26 4.97
C PRO A 11 -5.58 9.06 4.08
N THR A 12 -4.58 9.69 4.71
CA THR A 12 -3.56 10.43 3.96
C THR A 12 -2.83 9.51 2.97
N VAL A 13 -2.38 10.07 1.84
CA VAL A 13 -1.64 9.29 0.85
C VAL A 13 -0.32 8.81 1.46
N PRO A 14 0.04 7.51 1.32
CA PRO A 14 1.34 7.03 1.77
C PRO A 14 2.47 7.85 1.12
N THR A 15 3.38 8.37 1.92
CA THR A 15 4.52 9.17 1.44
C THR A 15 5.80 8.35 1.44
N ASN A 16 6.86 8.86 0.82
CA ASN A 16 8.18 8.21 0.75
C ASN A 16 8.15 6.77 0.20
N LEU A 17 7.29 6.49 -0.79
CA LEU A 17 7.32 5.20 -1.48
C LEU A 17 8.66 5.02 -2.19
N ALA A 18 9.44 4.04 -1.74
CA ALA A 18 10.73 3.69 -2.30
C ALA A 18 10.84 2.17 -2.51
N ALA A 19 11.56 1.78 -3.56
CA ALA A 19 11.94 0.40 -3.81
C ALA A 19 13.36 0.16 -3.29
N SER A 20 13.54 -0.90 -2.52
CA SER A 20 14.81 -1.40 -2.00
C SER A 20 14.98 -2.88 -2.36
N SER A 21 16.19 -3.41 -2.22
CA SER A 21 16.50 -4.83 -2.52
C SER A 21 15.99 -5.28 -3.90
N VAL A 22 16.12 -4.42 -4.91
CA VAL A 22 15.67 -4.70 -6.28
C VAL A 22 16.58 -5.75 -6.90
N THR A 23 15.99 -6.86 -7.30
CA THR A 23 16.62 -7.95 -8.04
C THR A 23 15.99 -8.07 -9.43
N GLN A 24 16.40 -9.08 -10.19
CA GLN A 24 15.83 -9.36 -11.50
C GLN A 24 14.36 -9.79 -11.46
N THR A 25 13.90 -10.39 -10.35
CA THR A 25 12.55 -10.97 -10.23
C THR A 25 11.81 -10.60 -8.95
N SER A 26 12.41 -9.76 -8.11
CA SER A 26 11.84 -9.31 -6.86
C SER A 26 12.30 -7.92 -6.46
N LEU A 27 11.56 -7.25 -5.60
CA LEU A 27 11.94 -6.01 -4.95
C LEU A 27 11.17 -5.84 -3.65
N THR A 28 11.66 -4.99 -2.77
CA THR A 28 10.96 -4.62 -1.54
C THR A 28 10.47 -3.19 -1.67
N LEU A 29 9.18 -2.98 -1.52
CA LEU A 29 8.61 -1.63 -1.41
C LEU A 29 8.53 -1.26 0.05
N ASN A 30 8.91 -0.03 0.36
CA ASN A 30 8.76 0.58 1.67
C ASN A 30 8.14 1.97 1.48
N TRP A 31 7.28 2.35 2.40
CA TRP A 31 6.64 3.67 2.43
C TRP A 31 6.50 4.14 3.88
N SER A 32 6.12 5.40 4.05
CA SER A 32 5.73 5.94 5.36
C SER A 32 4.27 5.65 5.63
N ALA A 33 3.95 5.29 6.87
CA ALA A 33 2.58 5.05 7.28
C ALA A 33 1.70 6.27 7.01
N SER A 34 0.53 6.01 6.43
CA SER A 34 -0.54 6.99 6.35
C SER A 34 -1.11 7.23 7.75
N THR A 35 -1.39 8.48 8.06
CA THR A 35 -2.12 8.88 9.26
C THR A 35 -3.58 9.12 8.93
N ASP A 36 -4.46 8.69 9.83
CA ASP A 36 -5.91 8.84 9.74
C ASP A 36 -6.50 8.97 11.16
N ASN A 37 -7.71 9.53 11.29
CA ASN A 37 -8.38 9.78 12.57
C ASN A 37 -8.97 8.50 13.20
N VAL A 38 -9.40 7.50 12.42
CA VAL A 38 -9.88 6.21 12.95
C VAL A 38 -8.88 5.09 12.70
N GLY A 39 -7.99 5.27 11.74
CA GLY A 39 -6.77 4.47 11.60
C GLY A 39 -6.75 3.64 10.33
N VAL A 40 -5.55 3.46 9.80
CA VAL A 40 -5.30 2.71 8.57
C VAL A 40 -5.30 1.22 8.87
N THR A 41 -6.22 0.46 8.26
CA THR A 41 -6.31 -1.00 8.45
C THR A 41 -5.32 -1.77 7.58
N GLY A 42 -4.82 -1.15 6.52
CA GLY A 42 -3.75 -1.69 5.71
C GLY A 42 -3.47 -0.89 4.46
N TYR A 43 -2.74 -1.50 3.54
CA TYR A 43 -2.27 -0.90 2.30
C TYR A 43 -2.40 -1.90 1.17
N ASP A 44 -3.12 -1.51 0.12
CA ASP A 44 -3.17 -2.25 -1.13
C ASP A 44 -2.01 -1.85 -2.03
N VAL A 45 -1.31 -2.85 -2.55
CA VAL A 45 -0.18 -2.68 -3.44
C VAL A 45 -0.61 -3.06 -4.84
N TYR A 46 -0.46 -2.13 -5.76
CA TYR A 46 -0.80 -2.27 -7.16
C TYR A 46 0.47 -2.29 -8.00
N GLN A 47 0.50 -3.18 -8.98
CA GLN A 47 1.45 -3.17 -10.08
C GLN A 47 0.72 -2.65 -11.32
N GLY A 48 0.94 -1.38 -11.65
CA GLY A 48 0.18 -0.65 -12.65
C GLY A 48 -1.27 -0.51 -12.19
N THR A 49 -2.18 -1.21 -12.87
CA THR A 49 -3.62 -1.23 -12.55
C THR A 49 -4.06 -2.47 -11.78
N THR A 50 -3.18 -3.47 -11.64
CA THR A 50 -3.51 -4.76 -11.03
C THR A 50 -3.11 -4.76 -9.57
N ASN A 51 -4.03 -5.13 -8.66
CA ASN A 51 -3.69 -5.36 -7.27
C ASN A 51 -2.86 -6.65 -7.17
N ILE A 52 -1.66 -6.55 -6.62
CA ILE A 52 -0.75 -7.70 -6.41
C ILE A 52 -0.78 -8.20 -4.97
N GLY A 53 -1.43 -7.46 -4.07
CA GLY A 53 -1.62 -7.87 -2.69
C GLY A 53 -1.99 -6.71 -1.77
N SER A 54 -2.21 -7.05 -0.52
CA SER A 54 -2.53 -6.12 0.56
C SER A 54 -1.68 -6.44 1.79
N VAL A 55 -1.10 -5.43 2.43
CA VAL A 55 -0.28 -5.59 3.64
C VAL A 55 -0.76 -4.63 4.72
N THR A 56 -0.65 -5.04 5.98
CA THR A 56 -0.99 -4.16 7.12
C THR A 56 0.18 -3.29 7.57
N GLY A 57 1.40 -3.67 7.17
CA GLY A 57 2.62 -2.90 7.45
C GLY A 57 2.94 -1.87 6.36
N THR A 58 4.04 -1.15 6.57
CA THR A 58 4.55 -0.13 5.64
C THR A 58 5.64 -0.65 4.69
N THR A 59 5.78 -1.97 4.62
CA THR A 59 6.79 -2.66 3.82
C THR A 59 6.15 -3.90 3.19
N THR A 60 6.41 -4.13 1.91
CA THR A 60 6.04 -5.37 1.22
C THR A 60 7.16 -5.89 0.35
N ASN A 61 7.22 -7.21 0.16
CA ASN A 61 8.12 -7.82 -0.81
C ASN A 61 7.31 -8.26 -2.05
N VAL A 62 7.66 -7.70 -3.19
CA VAL A 62 7.10 -8.04 -4.49
C VAL A 62 8.02 -9.09 -5.12
N THR A 63 7.45 -10.21 -5.55
CA THR A 63 8.16 -11.31 -6.21
C THR A 63 7.42 -11.72 -7.48
N GLY A 64 8.05 -12.53 -8.33
CA GLY A 64 7.46 -12.98 -9.59
C GLY A 64 7.53 -11.94 -10.71
N LEU A 65 8.45 -10.98 -10.60
CA LEU A 65 8.71 -10.00 -11.65
C LEU A 65 9.56 -10.61 -12.76
N THR A 66 9.44 -10.06 -13.97
CA THR A 66 10.26 -10.44 -15.13
C THR A 66 11.40 -9.43 -15.30
N ALA A 67 12.61 -9.94 -15.50
CA ALA A 67 13.80 -9.11 -15.73
C ALA A 67 13.60 -8.20 -16.96
N ALA A 68 14.26 -7.03 -16.95
CA ALA A 68 14.19 -6.03 -18.01
C ALA A 68 12.77 -5.53 -18.36
N THR A 69 11.81 -5.64 -17.43
CA THR A 69 10.45 -5.13 -17.60
C THR A 69 10.23 -3.94 -16.67
N THR A 70 9.71 -2.84 -17.21
CA THR A 70 9.34 -1.67 -16.40
C THR A 70 8.01 -1.93 -15.71
N TYR A 71 8.03 -1.95 -14.37
CA TYR A 71 6.84 -2.03 -13.54
C TYR A 71 6.60 -0.71 -12.82
N THR A 72 5.35 -0.29 -12.76
CA THR A 72 4.92 0.83 -11.92
C THR A 72 4.27 0.28 -10.68
N PHE A 73 4.63 0.76 -9.49
CA PHE A 73 3.98 0.36 -8.25
C PHE A 73 3.22 1.53 -7.65
N SER A 74 2.06 1.24 -7.09
CA SER A 74 1.24 2.22 -6.39
C SER A 74 0.72 1.62 -5.10
N VAL A 75 0.74 2.39 -4.03
CA VAL A 75 0.25 1.96 -2.73
C VAL A 75 -0.95 2.81 -2.34
N ARG A 76 -2.03 2.17 -1.92
CA ARG A 76 -3.24 2.84 -1.44
C ARG A 76 -3.49 2.42 0.00
N ALA A 77 -3.64 3.40 0.89
CA ALA A 77 -4.07 3.13 2.25
C ALA A 77 -5.55 2.71 2.25
N LYS A 78 -5.89 1.72 3.06
CA LYS A 78 -7.25 1.28 3.38
C LYS A 78 -7.66 1.85 4.72
N ASP A 79 -8.82 2.47 4.77
CA ASP A 79 -9.44 2.91 6.01
C ASP A 79 -10.14 1.74 6.73
N ALA A 80 -10.55 1.97 7.98
CA ALA A 80 -11.27 0.99 8.78
C ALA A 80 -12.78 0.92 8.48
N ALA A 81 -13.31 1.85 7.71
CA ALA A 81 -14.73 2.04 7.46
C ALA A 81 -15.22 1.40 6.13
N GLY A 82 -14.34 1.12 5.16
CA GLY A 82 -14.62 0.35 3.95
C GLY A 82 -14.49 1.12 2.64
#